data_AF-A0A8C0Q715-F1
#
_entry.id   AF-A0A8C0Q715-F1
#
_cell.length_a   1.000
_cell.length_b   1.000
_cell.length_c   1.000
_cell.angle_alpha   90.00
_cell.angle_beta   90.00
_cell.angle_gamma   90.00
#
_symmetry.space_group_name_H-M   'P 1'
#
loop_
_entity.id
_entity.type
_entity.pdbx_description
1 polymer ?
#
loop_
_entity_poly.entity_id
_entity_poly.type
_entity_poly.pdbx_seq_one_letter_code
_entity_poly.pdbx_strand_id
1 'polypeptide(L)'
;MAYYGKCIETVIEQLNKFKPEKDIPEQFLEAASTSLQTLSPQKQAFILEVLSGCLEYRKLLAVVVDAFYVRAGWLCRRADYNLFEVICYLATFQLDELGFQLFSDIIRSQPLDKMCKFLGFLFNPLSLCSWIKDEWSLIYETAHVSENWIDPLMRWQPEVQELIKQLEKVMTNQSPLPKTKAKVTEPKEFNLTVPRPRAIPVPEPVPVMTKPKPIPRSTYHPPKEQEQLEMTRRYNRWKAEELLLKVNIEEMRCAVPRSRGTTLVQVIPALYTLVKLNTAAILREGSLYQRQVEKELQRVDKLVDGAGDFSEFLEWQKKMQAKDQEEALAAGECRRLQGKLSREEAILARQLLRQGNKQKADQKKEEQTAELMQQCAERRLQEERSMKELVEQVIEVQKNVKVAQMKLLKGRRQIVQEVIEESRELLQRTAEAAKEEQKRRCELIAQHRALETQPMRKGKLVDLTQIPGYGLEGEMSVVELRERLALLKETQQRKEEEKRDQIIQAKRARSQGLQNMVEQISLCRAAMGRSAALRWEQKKAQSAAPGPPSQDQRVLELRRRIEESAAERRKQAASGPISAPRAPRPKPRAQLESRHWVELQQSRERRLRALQRSCVDA
;
A
#
# COMPACT_ATOMS: atom_id res chain seq x y z
N MET A 1 26.14 9.19 -29.14
CA MET A 1 25.53 9.98 -28.03
C MET A 1 24.16 10.60 -28.41
N ALA A 2 23.91 11.91 -28.27
CA ALA A 2 22.57 12.53 -28.18
C ALA A 2 21.64 12.50 -29.44
N TYR A 3 22.04 11.82 -30.52
CA TYR A 3 21.23 11.66 -31.74
C TYR A 3 20.19 10.54 -31.57
N TYR A 4 20.64 9.32 -31.29
CA TYR A 4 19.76 8.15 -31.21
C TYR A 4 18.86 8.15 -29.97
N GLY A 5 19.31 8.77 -28.87
CA GLY A 5 18.49 8.94 -27.66
C GLY A 5 17.15 9.63 -27.98
N LYS A 6 17.18 10.71 -28.76
CA LYS A 6 15.97 11.42 -29.22
C LYS A 6 15.11 10.61 -30.17
N CYS A 7 15.71 9.74 -30.99
CA CYS A 7 14.97 8.86 -31.87
C CYS A 7 14.19 7.81 -31.04
N ILE A 8 14.83 7.23 -30.03
CA ILE A 8 14.22 6.27 -29.09
C ILE A 8 13.13 6.95 -28.24
N GLU A 9 13.35 8.18 -27.76
CA GLU A 9 12.32 9.00 -27.12
C GLU A 9 11.08 9.15 -28.03
N THR A 10 11.26 9.48 -29.31
CA THR A 10 10.13 9.57 -30.25
C THR A 10 9.45 8.23 -30.55
N VAL A 11 10.18 7.10 -30.63
CA VAL A 11 9.56 5.77 -30.75
C VAL A 11 8.70 5.46 -29.53
N ILE A 12 9.21 5.70 -28.32
CA ILE A 12 8.50 5.50 -27.05
C ILE A 12 7.25 6.39 -26.97
N GLU A 13 7.33 7.66 -27.37
CA GLU A 13 6.17 8.56 -27.43
C GLU A 13 5.06 8.06 -28.36
N GLN A 14 5.41 7.46 -29.50
CA GLN A 14 4.41 6.88 -30.41
C GLN A 14 3.86 5.56 -29.87
N LEU A 15 4.70 4.63 -29.38
CA LEU A 15 4.24 3.38 -28.75
C LEU A 15 3.33 3.65 -27.52
N ASN A 16 3.51 4.75 -26.80
CA ASN A 16 2.64 5.18 -25.71
C ASN A 16 1.22 5.61 -26.16
N LYS A 17 1.02 5.92 -27.46
CA LYS A 17 -0.29 6.31 -28.01
C LYS A 17 -1.09 5.08 -28.50
N PHE A 18 -0.38 4.04 -28.98
CA PHE A 18 -0.93 2.84 -29.59
C PHE A 18 -1.68 1.92 -28.62
N LYS A 19 -2.89 1.49 -29.00
CA LYS A 19 -3.78 0.63 -28.20
C LYS A 19 -4.08 -0.68 -28.95
N PRO A 20 -3.55 -1.83 -28.50
CA PRO A 20 -3.64 -3.10 -29.24
C PRO A 20 -5.07 -3.65 -29.37
N GLU A 21 -6.03 -3.15 -28.58
CA GLU A 21 -7.45 -3.52 -28.66
C GLU A 21 -8.24 -2.74 -29.72
N LYS A 22 -7.66 -1.70 -30.34
CA LYS A 22 -8.39 -0.68 -31.11
C LYS A 22 -7.70 -0.21 -32.38
N ASP A 23 -6.37 -0.11 -32.33
CA ASP A 23 -5.58 0.53 -33.38
C ASP A 23 -4.94 -0.57 -34.27
N ILE A 24 -5.14 -0.49 -35.59
CA ILE A 24 -4.54 -1.43 -36.55
C ILE A 24 -3.07 -1.00 -36.78
N PRO A 25 -2.07 -1.91 -36.68
CA PRO A 25 -0.65 -1.54 -36.77
C PRO A 25 -0.28 -0.77 -38.04
N GLU A 26 -0.77 -1.20 -39.20
CA GLU A 26 -0.52 -0.56 -40.50
C GLU A 26 -1.03 0.89 -40.54
N GLN A 27 -2.30 1.11 -40.17
CA GLN A 27 -2.91 2.44 -40.11
C GLN A 27 -2.24 3.33 -39.05
N PHE A 28 -1.75 2.73 -37.96
CA PHE A 28 -0.96 3.44 -36.95
C PHE A 28 0.42 3.84 -37.48
N LEU A 29 1.08 2.99 -38.29
CA LEU A 29 2.35 3.30 -38.95
C LEU A 29 2.21 4.46 -39.97
N GLU A 30 1.12 4.50 -40.74
CA GLU A 30 0.82 5.63 -41.63
C GLU A 30 0.58 6.94 -40.86
N ALA A 31 -0.19 6.88 -39.76
CA ALA A 31 -0.43 8.01 -38.87
C ALA A 31 0.86 8.47 -38.15
N ALA A 32 1.72 7.54 -37.74
CA ALA A 32 3.03 7.84 -37.17
C ALA A 32 3.93 8.51 -38.22
N SER A 33 4.03 7.94 -39.43
CA SER A 33 4.84 8.46 -40.53
C SER A 33 4.45 9.89 -40.91
N THR A 34 3.15 10.15 -41.09
CA THR A 34 2.63 11.51 -41.37
C THR A 34 2.95 12.49 -40.23
N SER A 35 2.86 12.06 -38.96
CA SER A 35 3.24 12.90 -37.82
C SER A 35 4.75 13.17 -37.67
N LEU A 36 5.60 12.39 -38.36
CA LEU A 36 7.07 12.46 -38.27
C LEU A 36 7.74 13.13 -39.48
N GLN A 37 6.96 13.61 -40.46
CA GLN A 37 7.45 14.28 -41.69
C GLN A 37 8.32 15.53 -41.44
N THR A 38 8.29 16.11 -40.23
CA THR A 38 9.14 17.24 -39.83
C THR A 38 10.57 16.84 -39.44
N LEU A 39 10.91 15.54 -39.47
CA LEU A 39 12.24 15.02 -39.18
C LEU A 39 13.04 14.77 -40.47
N SER A 40 14.37 14.78 -40.36
CA SER A 40 15.27 14.38 -41.45
C SER A 40 15.01 12.91 -41.85
N PRO A 41 14.99 12.56 -43.15
CA PRO A 41 14.49 11.26 -43.63
C PRO A 41 15.21 10.05 -43.03
N GLN A 42 16.52 10.13 -42.78
CA GLN A 42 17.30 9.08 -42.11
C GLN A 42 16.85 8.80 -40.66
N LYS A 43 16.29 9.80 -39.95
CA LYS A 43 15.67 9.58 -38.64
C LYS A 43 14.28 8.98 -38.79
N GLN A 44 13.49 9.48 -39.74
CA GLN A 44 12.14 9.00 -39.98
C GLN A 44 12.15 7.51 -40.35
N ALA A 45 13.08 7.08 -41.22
CA ALA A 45 13.31 5.67 -41.55
C ALA A 45 13.60 4.83 -40.29
N PHE A 46 14.66 5.15 -39.55
CA PHE A 46 15.05 4.42 -38.33
C PHE A 46 13.94 4.40 -37.25
N ILE A 47 13.22 5.51 -37.06
CA ILE A 47 12.10 5.59 -36.10
C ILE A 47 10.93 4.70 -36.55
N LEU A 48 10.60 4.68 -37.84
CA LEU A 48 9.51 3.86 -38.36
C LEU A 48 9.86 2.36 -38.36
N GLU A 49 11.08 2.01 -38.75
CA GLU A 49 11.62 0.64 -38.77
C GLU A 49 11.60 0.00 -37.38
N VAL A 50 12.18 0.69 -36.38
CA VAL A 50 12.18 0.24 -34.98
C VAL A 50 10.76 0.16 -34.44
N LEU A 51 9.87 1.09 -34.84
CA LEU A 51 8.47 1.07 -34.40
C LEU A 51 7.66 -0.05 -35.06
N SER A 52 7.84 -0.34 -36.35
CA SER A 52 7.18 -1.48 -37.02
C SER A 52 7.63 -2.80 -36.41
N GLY A 53 8.93 -2.98 -36.19
CA GLY A 53 9.47 -4.19 -35.55
C GLY A 53 8.98 -4.38 -34.11
N CYS A 54 8.85 -3.29 -33.33
CA CYS A 54 8.25 -3.35 -32.00
C CYS A 54 6.75 -3.74 -32.03
N LEU A 55 5.99 -3.32 -33.06
CA LEU A 55 4.58 -3.67 -33.22
C LEU A 55 4.39 -5.12 -33.69
N GLU A 56 5.23 -5.58 -34.62
CA GLU A 56 5.20 -6.94 -35.17
C GLU A 56 5.59 -8.00 -34.14
N TYR A 57 6.78 -7.86 -33.55
CA TYR A 57 7.31 -8.84 -32.57
C TYR A 57 6.77 -8.62 -31.15
N ARG A 58 5.81 -7.72 -30.95
CA ARG A 58 5.26 -7.32 -29.65
C ARG A 58 5.01 -8.46 -28.66
N LYS A 59 4.42 -9.57 -29.12
CA LYS A 59 4.12 -10.74 -28.27
C LYS A 59 5.39 -11.40 -27.70
N LEU A 60 6.43 -11.49 -28.52
CA LEU A 60 7.73 -12.08 -28.19
C LEU A 60 8.53 -11.15 -27.26
N LEU A 61 8.48 -9.84 -27.51
CA LEU A 61 9.09 -8.82 -26.65
C LEU A 61 8.42 -8.77 -25.26
N ALA A 62 7.08 -8.83 -25.21
CA ALA A 62 6.31 -8.83 -23.97
C ALA A 62 6.68 -9.99 -23.04
N VAL A 63 6.91 -11.20 -23.57
CA VAL A 63 7.38 -12.37 -22.78
C VAL A 63 8.65 -12.04 -22.00
N VAL A 64 9.62 -11.37 -22.63
CA VAL A 64 10.89 -10.98 -21.97
C VAL A 64 10.68 -9.82 -21.00
N VAL A 65 9.96 -8.78 -21.41
CA VAL A 65 9.78 -7.56 -20.59
C VAL A 65 8.91 -7.83 -19.35
N ASP A 66 7.83 -8.59 -19.47
CA ASP A 66 6.99 -8.99 -18.33
C ASP A 66 7.78 -9.85 -17.33
N ALA A 67 8.53 -10.84 -17.82
CA ALA A 67 9.40 -11.68 -16.99
C ALA A 67 10.53 -10.88 -16.33
N PHE A 68 11.08 -9.85 -17.02
CA PHE A 68 12.02 -8.91 -16.42
C PHE A 68 11.37 -8.19 -15.23
N TYR A 69 10.19 -7.57 -15.40
CA TYR A 69 9.49 -6.88 -14.30
C TYR A 69 9.18 -7.80 -13.10
N VAL A 70 8.90 -9.08 -13.33
CA VAL A 70 8.68 -10.08 -12.28
C VAL A 70 9.97 -10.47 -11.55
N ARG A 71 11.10 -10.65 -12.26
CA ARG A 71 12.31 -11.26 -11.70
C ARG A 71 13.41 -10.28 -11.27
N ALA A 72 13.60 -9.18 -12.00
CA ALA A 72 14.73 -8.25 -11.81
C ALA A 72 14.32 -6.75 -11.85
N GLY A 73 13.27 -6.42 -12.60
CA GLY A 73 12.80 -5.06 -12.88
C GLY A 73 11.84 -4.47 -11.84
N TRP A 74 11.68 -5.06 -10.66
CA TRP A 74 10.68 -4.63 -9.65
C TRP A 74 10.85 -3.18 -9.14
N LEU A 75 12.04 -2.60 -9.33
CA LEU A 75 12.35 -1.18 -9.04
C LEU A 75 12.14 -0.23 -10.23
N CYS A 76 11.93 -0.75 -11.44
CA CYS A 76 11.70 0.04 -12.65
C CYS A 76 10.24 0.53 -12.71
N ARG A 77 9.99 1.68 -13.34
CA ARG A 77 8.62 2.21 -13.45
C ARG A 77 7.93 1.58 -14.65
N ARG A 78 6.62 1.30 -14.57
CA ARG A 78 5.85 0.86 -15.76
C ARG A 78 5.88 1.86 -16.93
N ALA A 79 6.20 3.13 -16.69
CA ALA A 79 6.45 4.11 -17.76
C ALA A 79 7.71 3.79 -18.61
N ASP A 80 8.62 2.98 -18.07
CA ASP A 80 9.82 2.49 -18.75
C ASP A 80 9.55 1.21 -19.58
N TYR A 81 8.31 0.69 -19.62
CA TYR A 81 7.98 -0.57 -20.32
C TYR A 81 8.38 -0.53 -21.79
N ASN A 82 7.89 0.48 -22.52
CA ASN A 82 8.16 0.64 -23.95
C ASN A 82 9.65 0.94 -24.23
N LEU A 83 10.40 1.47 -23.25
CA LEU A 83 11.86 1.59 -23.36
C LEU A 83 12.51 0.21 -23.36
N PHE A 84 12.11 -0.69 -22.45
CA PHE A 84 12.62 -2.06 -22.44
C PHE A 84 12.13 -2.87 -23.67
N GLU A 85 10.92 -2.63 -24.16
CA GLU A 85 10.39 -3.24 -25.40
C GLU A 85 11.25 -2.86 -26.62
N VAL A 86 11.56 -1.55 -26.79
CA VAL A 86 12.44 -1.04 -27.86
C VAL A 86 13.88 -1.54 -27.72
N ILE A 87 14.45 -1.51 -26.51
CA ILE A 87 15.82 -1.99 -26.27
C ILE A 87 15.91 -3.52 -26.43
N CYS A 88 14.85 -4.27 -26.13
CA CYS A 88 14.79 -5.70 -26.42
C CYS A 88 14.78 -5.94 -27.93
N TYR A 89 13.90 -5.27 -28.69
CA TYR A 89 13.85 -5.39 -30.15
C TYR A 89 15.21 -5.07 -30.80
N LEU A 90 15.85 -3.98 -30.36
CA LEU A 90 17.16 -3.58 -30.85
C LEU A 90 18.26 -4.60 -30.53
N ALA A 91 18.15 -5.32 -29.41
CA ALA A 91 19.11 -6.35 -29.00
C ALA A 91 18.85 -7.72 -29.65
N THR A 92 17.60 -8.06 -30.02
CA THR A 92 17.22 -9.40 -30.51
C THR A 92 17.12 -9.50 -32.03
N PHE A 93 16.84 -8.40 -32.74
CA PHE A 93 16.65 -8.41 -34.20
C PHE A 93 17.63 -7.52 -34.98
N GLN A 94 18.08 -6.43 -34.38
CA GLN A 94 18.84 -5.36 -35.06
C GLN A 94 20.32 -5.28 -34.63
N LEU A 95 20.78 -6.17 -33.75
CA LEU A 95 22.12 -6.09 -33.17
C LEU A 95 23.22 -6.43 -34.19
N ASP A 96 22.99 -7.41 -35.07
CA ASP A 96 23.90 -7.75 -36.17
C ASP A 96 23.87 -6.69 -37.30
N GLU A 97 22.73 -6.08 -37.60
CA GLU A 97 22.59 -5.10 -38.70
C GLU A 97 23.07 -3.69 -38.32
N LEU A 98 22.76 -3.20 -37.12
CA LEU A 98 23.29 -1.92 -36.60
C LEU A 98 24.75 -2.04 -36.16
N GLY A 99 25.18 -3.24 -35.76
CA GLY A 99 26.50 -3.51 -35.23
C GLY A 99 26.72 -2.99 -33.79
N PHE A 100 27.58 -3.71 -33.05
CA PHE A 100 27.79 -3.51 -31.62
C PHE A 100 28.18 -2.08 -31.21
N GLN A 101 28.91 -1.33 -32.04
CA GLN A 101 29.32 0.04 -31.70
C GLN A 101 28.15 1.04 -31.70
N LEU A 102 27.24 0.97 -32.68
CA LEU A 102 26.04 1.82 -32.69
C LEU A 102 25.08 1.41 -31.58
N PHE A 103 24.92 0.11 -31.33
CA PHE A 103 24.17 -0.40 -30.17
C PHE A 103 24.75 0.11 -28.85
N SER A 104 26.08 0.07 -28.67
CA SER A 104 26.76 0.58 -27.48
C SER A 104 26.49 2.07 -27.25
N ASP A 105 26.54 2.88 -28.31
CA ASP A 105 26.25 4.32 -28.24
C ASP A 105 24.76 4.66 -28.09
N ILE A 106 23.87 3.77 -28.54
CA ILE A 106 22.44 3.78 -28.21
C ILE A 106 22.25 3.52 -26.71
N ILE A 107 22.82 2.45 -26.15
CA ILE A 107 22.70 2.10 -24.73
C ILE A 107 23.27 3.22 -23.84
N ARG A 108 24.41 3.82 -24.22
CA ARG A 108 25.02 4.97 -23.53
C ARG A 108 24.16 6.25 -23.55
N SER A 109 23.18 6.35 -24.47
CA SER A 109 22.24 7.48 -24.53
C SER A 109 21.02 7.30 -23.60
N GLN A 110 20.84 6.12 -23.01
CA GLN A 110 19.71 5.74 -22.17
C GLN A 110 20.09 5.70 -20.67
N PRO A 111 19.12 5.65 -19.73
CA PRO A 111 19.39 5.57 -18.29
C PRO A 111 20.17 4.29 -17.92
N LEU A 112 21.48 4.45 -17.70
CA LEU A 112 22.44 3.35 -17.49
C LEU A 112 22.04 2.39 -16.36
N ASP A 113 21.46 2.91 -15.28
CA ASP A 113 21.02 2.14 -14.12
C ASP A 113 19.89 1.15 -14.42
N LYS A 114 19.14 1.40 -15.50
CA LYS A 114 18.10 0.51 -16.04
C LYS A 114 18.69 -0.42 -17.10
N MET A 115 19.55 0.12 -17.97
CA MET A 115 20.16 -0.63 -19.06
C MET A 115 21.04 -1.78 -18.56
N CYS A 116 21.92 -1.56 -17.57
CA CYS A 116 22.75 -2.63 -17.01
C CYS A 116 21.91 -3.79 -16.44
N LYS A 117 20.81 -3.47 -15.75
CA LYS A 117 19.89 -4.47 -15.17
C LYS A 117 19.11 -5.22 -16.25
N PHE A 118 18.67 -4.54 -17.30
CA PHE A 118 17.90 -5.14 -18.38
C PHE A 118 18.78 -6.02 -19.28
N LEU A 119 19.94 -5.51 -19.71
CA LEU A 119 20.90 -6.27 -20.50
C LEU A 119 21.48 -7.46 -19.71
N GLY A 120 21.75 -7.28 -18.41
CA GLY A 120 22.18 -8.37 -17.53
C GLY A 120 21.11 -9.45 -17.28
N PHE A 121 19.83 -9.13 -17.50
CA PHE A 121 18.73 -10.09 -17.50
C PHE A 121 18.58 -10.79 -18.85
N LEU A 122 18.59 -10.03 -19.95
CA LEU A 122 18.44 -10.55 -21.32
C LEU A 122 19.63 -11.45 -21.72
N PHE A 123 20.86 -10.98 -21.53
CA PHE A 123 22.10 -11.69 -21.91
C PHE A 123 22.62 -12.61 -20.79
N ASN A 124 21.73 -13.15 -19.97
CA ASN A 124 22.05 -14.24 -19.05
C ASN A 124 21.83 -15.59 -19.80
N PRO A 125 22.87 -16.41 -19.99
CA PRO A 125 22.80 -17.61 -20.82
C PRO A 125 21.88 -18.69 -20.23
N LEU A 126 21.71 -18.72 -18.91
CA LEU A 126 20.80 -19.67 -18.25
C LEU A 126 19.33 -19.35 -18.56
N SER A 127 18.98 -18.07 -18.75
CA SER A 127 17.63 -17.67 -19.14
C SER A 127 17.38 -17.83 -20.64
N LEU A 128 18.35 -17.48 -21.49
CA LEU A 128 18.26 -17.64 -22.94
C LEU A 128 18.04 -19.10 -23.32
N CYS A 129 18.93 -19.99 -22.88
CA CYS A 129 18.91 -21.41 -23.26
C CYS A 129 17.88 -22.28 -22.52
N SER A 130 17.01 -21.68 -21.70
CA SER A 130 15.87 -22.36 -21.09
C SER A 130 14.57 -21.59 -21.38
N TRP A 131 13.96 -20.98 -20.37
CA TRP A 131 12.59 -20.46 -20.43
C TRP A 131 12.35 -19.40 -21.52
N ILE A 132 13.36 -18.62 -21.94
CA ILE A 132 13.18 -17.68 -23.07
C ILE A 132 12.97 -18.47 -24.36
N LYS A 133 13.86 -19.43 -24.64
CA LYS A 133 13.71 -20.35 -25.78
C LYS A 133 12.40 -21.13 -25.70
N ASP A 134 12.04 -21.64 -24.53
CA ASP A 134 10.81 -22.43 -24.34
C ASP A 134 9.55 -21.60 -24.62
N GLU A 135 9.41 -20.41 -24.03
CA GLU A 135 8.25 -19.53 -24.21
C GLU A 135 8.18 -18.95 -25.65
N TRP A 136 9.31 -18.60 -26.26
CA TRP A 136 9.34 -18.19 -27.67
C TRP A 136 8.98 -19.35 -28.62
N SER A 137 9.32 -20.59 -28.25
CA SER A 137 8.91 -21.81 -28.98
C SER A 137 7.43 -22.17 -28.84
N LEU A 138 6.66 -21.44 -28.01
CA LEU A 138 5.19 -21.51 -28.01
C LEU A 138 4.55 -20.58 -29.05
N ILE A 139 5.33 -19.66 -29.63
CA ILE A 139 4.87 -18.65 -30.60
C ILE A 139 5.42 -18.95 -32.00
N TYR A 140 6.66 -19.44 -32.09
CA TYR A 140 7.39 -19.74 -33.33
C TYR A 140 8.05 -21.14 -33.29
N GLU A 141 8.53 -21.62 -34.43
CA GLU A 141 9.16 -22.94 -34.54
C GLU A 141 10.50 -23.03 -33.78
N THR A 142 10.69 -24.11 -33.02
CA THR A 142 11.85 -24.33 -32.12
C THR A 142 13.21 -24.19 -32.81
N ALA A 143 13.34 -24.68 -34.05
CA ALA A 143 14.57 -24.55 -34.84
C ALA A 143 14.86 -23.07 -35.15
N HIS A 144 13.88 -22.37 -35.74
CA HIS A 144 13.95 -20.94 -36.07
C HIS A 144 14.29 -20.06 -34.85
N VAL A 145 13.68 -20.36 -33.69
CA VAL A 145 13.95 -19.67 -32.41
C VAL A 145 15.40 -19.87 -31.96
N SER A 146 15.98 -21.07 -32.15
CA SER A 146 17.39 -21.33 -31.84
C SER A 146 18.29 -20.50 -32.74
N GLU A 147 18.20 -20.78 -34.05
CA GLU A 147 19.20 -20.43 -35.05
C GLU A 147 19.23 -18.91 -35.32
N ASN A 148 18.06 -18.26 -35.32
CA ASN A 148 17.96 -16.85 -35.70
C ASN A 148 17.94 -15.88 -34.52
N TRP A 149 17.60 -16.33 -33.29
CA TRP A 149 17.46 -15.43 -32.14
C TRP A 149 18.34 -15.82 -30.94
N ILE A 150 18.25 -17.06 -30.45
CA ILE A 150 19.02 -17.48 -29.26
C ILE A 150 20.51 -17.54 -29.57
N ASP A 151 20.91 -18.13 -30.70
CA ASP A 151 22.33 -18.33 -31.03
C ASP A 151 23.06 -17.00 -31.34
N PRO A 152 22.47 -16.00 -32.05
CA PRO A 152 23.02 -14.65 -32.14
C PRO A 152 23.11 -13.92 -30.79
N LEU A 153 22.08 -14.01 -29.93
CA LEU A 153 22.14 -13.42 -28.58
C LEU A 153 23.26 -14.04 -27.74
N MET A 154 23.47 -15.35 -27.85
CA MET A 154 24.57 -16.07 -27.21
C MET A 154 25.95 -15.71 -27.79
N ARG A 155 26.05 -15.41 -29.09
CA ARG A 155 27.26 -14.92 -29.76
C ARG A 155 27.68 -13.53 -29.27
N TRP A 156 26.74 -12.60 -29.12
CA TRP A 156 27.01 -11.24 -28.63
C TRP A 156 27.14 -11.12 -27.10
N GLN A 157 26.77 -12.18 -26.37
CA GLN A 157 26.82 -12.27 -24.91
C GLN A 157 28.13 -11.76 -24.26
N PRO A 158 29.34 -12.20 -24.65
CA PRO A 158 30.58 -11.73 -24.03
C PRO A 158 30.85 -10.24 -24.23
N GLU A 159 30.50 -9.69 -25.39
CA GLU A 159 30.69 -8.26 -25.70
C GLU A 159 29.72 -7.39 -24.90
N VAL A 160 28.45 -7.78 -24.84
CA VAL A 160 27.44 -7.10 -24.00
C VAL A 160 27.80 -7.19 -22.51
N GLN A 161 28.38 -8.30 -22.03
CA GLN A 161 28.86 -8.42 -20.65
C GLN A 161 30.05 -7.49 -20.35
N GLU A 162 30.97 -7.24 -21.29
CA GLU A 162 32.01 -6.23 -21.07
C GLU A 162 31.44 -4.80 -21.15
N LEU A 163 30.44 -4.53 -22.00
CA LEU A 163 29.72 -3.26 -21.98
C LEU A 163 29.02 -3.02 -20.63
N ILE A 164 28.34 -4.02 -20.06
CA ILE A 164 27.73 -3.91 -18.72
C ILE A 164 28.80 -3.55 -17.68
N LYS A 165 29.94 -4.26 -17.65
CA LYS A 165 31.06 -3.94 -16.75
C LYS A 165 31.61 -2.52 -16.97
N GLN A 166 31.69 -2.03 -18.20
CA GLN A 166 32.12 -0.65 -18.49
C GLN A 166 31.12 0.37 -17.93
N LEU A 167 29.82 0.15 -18.12
CA LEU A 167 28.77 1.05 -17.62
C LEU A 167 28.68 1.02 -16.09
N GLU A 168 28.84 -0.15 -15.45
CA GLU A 168 28.91 -0.28 -13.99
C GLU A 168 30.16 0.41 -13.39
N LYS A 169 31.32 0.35 -14.08
CA LYS A 169 32.51 1.15 -13.71
C LYS A 169 32.23 2.65 -13.82
N VAL A 170 31.51 3.10 -14.85
CA VAL A 170 31.09 4.51 -14.97
C VAL A 170 30.14 4.91 -13.83
N MET A 171 29.17 4.06 -13.48
CA MET A 171 28.23 4.33 -12.39
C MET A 171 28.89 4.34 -11.00
N THR A 172 29.84 3.44 -10.71
CA THR A 172 30.55 3.42 -9.42
C THR A 172 31.54 4.58 -9.29
N ASN A 173 32.17 5.00 -10.39
CA ASN A 173 33.01 6.20 -10.43
C ASN A 173 32.19 7.51 -10.28
N GLN A 174 30.90 7.51 -10.64
CA GLN A 174 29.94 8.59 -10.31
C GLN A 174 29.52 8.59 -8.83
N SER A 175 30.47 8.31 -7.93
CA SER A 175 30.32 8.58 -6.49
C SER A 175 29.91 10.04 -6.27
N PRO A 176 29.08 10.33 -5.24
CA PRO A 176 28.36 11.60 -5.19
C PRO A 176 29.32 12.79 -5.13
N LEU A 177 29.04 13.79 -5.99
CA LEU A 177 29.65 15.12 -6.01
C LEU A 177 30.10 15.51 -4.60
N PRO A 178 31.41 15.67 -4.34
CA PRO A 178 31.91 15.82 -2.98
C PRO A 178 31.24 17.04 -2.38
N LYS A 179 30.38 16.82 -1.37
CA LYS A 179 29.63 17.88 -0.69
C LYS A 179 30.60 19.01 -0.39
N THR A 180 30.48 20.12 -1.09
CA THR A 180 31.43 21.24 -0.99
C THR A 180 31.55 21.57 0.48
N LYS A 181 32.72 21.29 1.07
CA LYS A 181 32.92 21.41 2.51
C LYS A 181 32.44 22.81 2.91
N ALA A 182 31.39 22.87 3.72
CA ALA A 182 30.86 24.14 4.19
C ALA A 182 32.04 24.91 4.78
N LYS A 183 32.31 26.12 4.26
CA LYS A 183 33.54 26.85 4.57
C LYS A 183 33.71 26.89 6.08
N VAL A 184 34.85 26.41 6.58
CA VAL A 184 35.15 26.41 8.01
C VAL A 184 34.99 27.84 8.50
N THR A 185 34.16 28.04 9.52
CA THR A 185 33.83 29.37 10.01
C THR A 185 35.02 29.93 10.77
N GLU A 186 35.84 30.73 10.08
CA GLU A 186 36.95 31.46 10.69
C GLU A 186 36.41 32.40 11.78
N PRO A 187 36.93 32.34 13.03
CA PRO A 187 36.51 33.24 14.09
C PRO A 187 36.95 34.67 13.77
N LYS A 188 36.02 35.51 13.33
CA LYS A 188 36.29 36.94 13.15
C LYS A 188 36.31 37.62 14.52
N GLU A 189 37.44 38.21 14.87
CA GLU A 189 37.62 38.94 16.12
C GLU A 189 36.60 40.07 16.27
N PHE A 190 36.14 40.32 17.50
CA PHE A 190 35.09 41.27 17.79
C PHE A 190 35.66 42.67 18.00
N ASN A 191 35.16 43.65 17.26
CA ASN A 191 35.50 45.05 17.49
C ASN A 191 34.94 45.51 18.85
N LEU A 192 35.82 45.78 19.81
CA LEU A 192 35.48 46.38 21.10
C LEU A 192 34.80 47.75 20.90
N THR A 193 33.47 47.74 20.87
CA THR A 193 32.63 48.91 20.68
C THR A 193 31.47 48.88 21.67
N VAL A 194 31.11 50.06 22.19
CA VAL A 194 30.20 50.24 23.32
C VAL A 194 28.86 49.54 23.06
N PRO A 195 28.31 48.75 24.01
CA PRO A 195 27.10 47.97 23.77
C PRO A 195 25.91 48.88 23.47
N ARG A 196 25.36 48.75 22.25
CA ARG A 196 24.05 49.32 21.92
C ARG A 196 22.99 48.74 22.87
N PRO A 197 22.01 49.53 23.33
CA PRO A 197 20.97 49.06 24.24
C PRO A 197 20.22 47.88 23.61
N ARG A 198 19.97 46.83 24.41
CA ARG A 198 19.30 45.61 23.94
C ARG A 198 17.85 45.90 23.59
N ALA A 199 17.57 46.07 22.29
CA ALA A 199 16.22 45.87 21.79
C ALA A 199 15.76 44.46 22.15
N ILE A 200 14.55 44.33 22.70
CA ILE A 200 13.92 43.03 22.94
C ILE A 200 13.74 42.37 21.57
N PRO A 201 14.20 41.11 21.37
CA PRO A 201 13.96 40.42 20.11
C PRO A 201 12.46 40.32 19.85
N VAL A 202 11.99 40.95 18.78
CA VAL A 202 10.66 40.65 18.24
C VAL A 202 10.69 39.16 17.90
N PRO A 203 9.79 38.32 18.47
CA PRO A 203 9.83 36.89 18.21
C PRO A 203 9.67 36.65 16.71
N GLU A 204 10.53 35.79 16.14
CA GLU A 204 10.46 35.46 14.72
C GLU A 204 9.02 35.04 14.38
N PRO A 205 8.40 35.63 13.34
CA PRO A 205 7.05 35.28 12.95
C PRO A 205 7.05 33.80 12.56
N VAL A 206 6.45 32.98 13.43
CA VAL A 206 6.43 31.51 13.31
C VAL A 206 6.09 31.15 11.86
N PRO A 207 6.93 30.37 11.15
CA PRO A 207 6.75 30.12 9.74
C PRO A 207 5.31 29.72 9.45
N VAL A 208 4.61 30.55 8.66
CA VAL A 208 3.19 30.38 8.38
C VAL A 208 3.04 29.10 7.57
N MET A 209 2.86 27.98 8.28
CA MET A 209 2.75 26.67 7.66
C MET A 209 1.62 26.74 6.65
N THR A 210 1.92 26.38 5.40
CA THR A 210 0.95 26.37 4.32
C THR A 210 -0.25 25.55 4.79
N LYS A 211 -1.41 26.21 4.91
CA LYS A 211 -2.62 25.60 5.50
C LYS A 211 -2.82 24.23 4.84
N PRO A 212 -2.92 23.14 5.62
CA PRO A 212 -2.99 21.80 5.05
C PRO A 212 -4.11 21.76 4.02
N LYS A 213 -3.81 21.21 2.84
CA LYS A 213 -4.74 21.19 1.70
C LYS A 213 -6.11 20.71 2.21
N PRO A 214 -7.21 21.43 1.91
CA PRO A 214 -8.51 21.11 2.48
C PRO A 214 -8.84 19.65 2.17
N ILE A 215 -9.27 18.91 3.19
CA ILE A 215 -9.52 17.47 3.12
C ILE A 215 -10.43 17.21 1.91
N PRO A 216 -10.07 16.29 1.00
CA PRO A 216 -10.85 16.04 -0.22
C PRO A 216 -12.32 15.80 0.12
N ARG A 217 -13.25 16.38 -0.66
CA ARG A 217 -14.70 16.20 -0.40
C ARG A 217 -15.12 14.73 -0.42
N SER A 218 -14.39 13.88 -1.14
CA SER A 218 -14.52 12.41 -1.14
C SER A 218 -14.26 11.73 0.21
N THR A 219 -13.75 12.43 1.23
CA THR A 219 -13.65 11.94 2.61
C THR A 219 -14.96 12.13 3.40
N TYR A 220 -15.85 13.00 2.94
CA TYR A 220 -17.17 13.26 3.55
C TYR A 220 -18.33 12.63 2.78
N HIS A 221 -18.08 12.15 1.56
CA HIS A 221 -19.03 11.31 0.81
C HIS A 221 -18.72 9.83 1.06
N PRO A 222 -19.73 8.96 1.19
CA PRO A 222 -19.50 7.52 1.18
C PRO A 222 -18.85 7.10 -0.16
N PRO A 223 -18.02 6.04 -0.19
CA PRO A 223 -17.50 5.51 -1.44
C PRO A 223 -18.65 4.99 -2.31
N LYS A 224 -18.50 5.07 -3.64
CA LYS A 224 -19.53 4.66 -4.62
C LYS A 224 -19.98 3.20 -4.45
N GLU A 225 -19.12 2.34 -3.90
CA GLU A 225 -19.49 0.96 -3.55
C GLU A 225 -20.64 0.91 -2.52
N GLN A 226 -20.72 1.83 -1.56
CA GLN A 226 -21.81 1.88 -0.59
C GLN A 226 -23.13 2.31 -1.24
N GLU A 227 -23.10 3.31 -2.14
CA GLU A 227 -24.28 3.71 -2.92
C GLU A 227 -24.79 2.56 -3.80
N GLN A 228 -23.87 1.83 -4.46
CA GLN A 228 -24.19 0.63 -5.23
C GLN A 228 -24.75 -0.51 -4.36
N LEU A 229 -24.21 -0.72 -3.16
CA LEU A 229 -24.72 -1.69 -2.20
C LEU A 229 -26.11 -1.31 -1.65
N GLU A 230 -26.39 -0.02 -1.43
CA GLU A 230 -27.74 0.43 -1.07
C GLU A 230 -28.74 0.21 -2.21
N MET A 231 -28.39 0.57 -3.45
CA MET A 231 -29.24 0.32 -4.62
C MET A 231 -29.48 -1.19 -4.82
N THR A 232 -28.46 -2.02 -4.62
CA THR A 232 -28.57 -3.48 -4.67
C THR A 232 -29.47 -4.01 -3.53
N ARG A 233 -29.36 -3.47 -2.30
CA ARG A 233 -30.24 -3.81 -1.18
C ARG A 233 -31.69 -3.42 -1.46
N ARG A 234 -31.95 -2.23 -2.01
CA ARG A 234 -33.31 -1.79 -2.40
C ARG A 234 -33.90 -2.68 -3.49
N TYR A 235 -33.13 -3.01 -4.53
CA TYR A 235 -33.57 -3.92 -5.59
C TYR A 235 -33.84 -5.34 -5.07
N ASN A 236 -32.95 -5.89 -4.24
CA ASN A 236 -33.16 -7.21 -3.63
C ASN A 236 -34.38 -7.23 -2.70
N ARG A 237 -34.64 -6.15 -1.95
CA ARG A 237 -35.85 -5.99 -1.14
C ARG A 237 -37.10 -5.96 -2.02
N TRP A 238 -37.15 -5.09 -3.03
CA TRP A 238 -38.27 -5.02 -3.97
C TRP A 238 -38.55 -6.37 -4.64
N LYS A 239 -37.49 -7.09 -5.04
CA LYS A 239 -37.60 -8.42 -5.65
C LYS A 239 -38.06 -9.50 -4.66
N ALA A 240 -37.71 -9.39 -3.37
CA ALA A 240 -38.25 -10.27 -2.33
C ALA A 240 -39.73 -9.98 -2.04
N GLU A 241 -40.14 -8.70 -2.04
CA GLU A 241 -41.54 -8.28 -1.92
C GLU A 241 -42.36 -8.74 -3.15
N GLU A 242 -41.80 -8.66 -4.37
CA GLU A 242 -42.40 -9.18 -5.61
C GLU A 242 -42.55 -10.71 -5.58
N LEU A 243 -41.55 -11.45 -5.07
CA LEU A 243 -41.63 -12.90 -4.90
C LEU A 243 -42.65 -13.30 -3.83
N LEU A 244 -42.73 -12.57 -2.72
CA LEU A 244 -43.73 -12.81 -1.67
C LEU A 244 -45.15 -12.61 -2.20
N LEU A 245 -45.38 -11.56 -2.99
CA LEU A 245 -46.66 -11.34 -3.67
C LEU A 245 -47.02 -12.47 -4.65
N LYS A 246 -46.04 -12.97 -5.42
CA LYS A 246 -46.25 -14.13 -6.31
C LYS A 246 -46.60 -15.39 -5.52
N VAL A 247 -45.87 -15.69 -4.44
CA VAL A 247 -46.15 -16.84 -3.57
C VAL A 247 -47.54 -16.75 -2.96
N ASN A 248 -47.95 -15.58 -2.43
CA ASN A 248 -49.29 -15.39 -1.86
C ASN A 248 -50.41 -15.59 -2.91
N ILE A 249 -50.19 -15.13 -4.15
CA ILE A 249 -51.11 -15.39 -5.29
C ILE A 249 -51.14 -16.88 -5.67
N GLU A 250 -50.07 -17.63 -5.45
CA GLU A 250 -49.96 -19.07 -5.74
C GLU A 250 -50.47 -19.95 -4.58
N GLU A 251 -50.33 -19.54 -3.32
CA GLU A 251 -50.96 -20.19 -2.15
C GLU A 251 -52.49 -20.19 -2.29
N MET A 252 -53.07 -19.08 -2.79
CA MET A 252 -54.49 -18.99 -3.14
C MET A 252 -54.92 -19.94 -4.28
N ARG A 253 -53.98 -20.49 -5.07
CA ARG A 253 -54.25 -21.55 -6.05
C ARG A 253 -54.13 -22.96 -5.46
N CYS A 254 -53.24 -23.15 -4.48
CA CYS A 254 -53.08 -24.42 -3.76
C CYS A 254 -54.34 -24.82 -2.96
N ALA A 255 -55.19 -23.85 -2.61
CA ALA A 255 -56.48 -24.09 -1.95
C ALA A 255 -57.57 -24.70 -2.86
N VAL A 256 -57.36 -24.80 -4.19
CA VAL A 256 -58.34 -25.37 -5.13
C VAL A 256 -58.00 -26.84 -5.45
N PRO A 257 -58.79 -27.82 -4.98
CA PRO A 257 -58.46 -29.24 -5.15
C PRO A 257 -58.68 -29.71 -6.59
N ARG A 258 -57.62 -29.68 -7.42
CA ARG A 258 -57.62 -30.38 -8.71
C ARG A 258 -57.42 -31.88 -8.52
N SER A 259 -58.29 -32.66 -9.14
CA SER A 259 -58.41 -34.10 -8.92
C SER A 259 -57.28 -34.92 -9.56
N ARG A 260 -56.49 -35.59 -8.70
CA ARG A 260 -55.73 -36.85 -8.94
C ARG A 260 -54.86 -36.94 -10.21
N GLY A 261 -53.54 -36.92 -10.04
CA GLY A 261 -52.57 -37.10 -11.11
C GLY A 261 -51.18 -37.58 -10.66
N THR A 262 -51.12 -38.75 -10.02
CA THR A 262 -49.91 -39.58 -9.75
C THR A 262 -48.80 -38.98 -8.87
N THR A 263 -48.39 -39.74 -7.84
CA THR A 263 -47.36 -39.34 -6.87
C THR A 263 -45.94 -39.44 -7.43
N LEU A 264 -45.18 -38.34 -7.39
CA LEU A 264 -43.71 -38.38 -7.34
C LEU A 264 -43.22 -37.37 -6.30
N VAL A 265 -42.38 -37.83 -5.36
CA VAL A 265 -41.85 -37.00 -4.27
C VAL A 265 -40.76 -36.08 -4.81
N GLN A 266 -41.06 -34.80 -4.97
CA GLN A 266 -40.07 -33.79 -5.34
C GLN A 266 -39.31 -33.32 -4.11
N VAL A 267 -38.10 -33.88 -3.92
CA VAL A 267 -37.07 -33.23 -3.09
C VAL A 267 -36.76 -31.87 -3.72
N ILE A 268 -36.91 -30.79 -2.95
CA ILE A 268 -36.74 -29.41 -3.43
C ILE A 268 -35.30 -29.23 -3.97
N PRO A 269 -35.11 -29.02 -5.29
CA PRO A 269 -33.79 -28.74 -5.83
C PRO A 269 -33.43 -27.29 -5.53
N ALA A 270 -32.34 -27.06 -4.80
CA ALA A 270 -31.80 -25.71 -4.66
C ALA A 270 -31.53 -25.11 -6.05
N LEU A 271 -32.01 -23.90 -6.31
CA LEU A 271 -31.91 -23.19 -7.59
C LEU A 271 -30.48 -22.70 -7.85
N TYR A 272 -29.53 -23.63 -7.98
CA TYR A 272 -28.37 -23.42 -8.82
C TYR A 272 -28.87 -23.13 -10.23
N THR A 273 -28.46 -21.99 -10.78
CA THR A 273 -28.71 -21.70 -12.19
C THR A 273 -28.17 -22.84 -13.03
N LEU A 274 -29.04 -23.53 -13.77
CA LEU A 274 -28.65 -24.53 -14.77
C LEU A 274 -27.86 -23.84 -15.88
N VAL A 275 -26.55 -23.68 -15.64
CA VAL A 275 -25.57 -23.32 -16.65
C VAL A 275 -25.66 -24.41 -17.71
N LYS A 276 -26.31 -24.10 -18.85
CA LYS A 276 -26.38 -24.99 -20.00
C LYS A 276 -24.94 -25.32 -20.38
N LEU A 277 -24.51 -26.55 -20.09
CA LEU A 277 -23.16 -26.99 -20.43
C LEU A 277 -23.05 -27.00 -21.95
N ASN A 278 -22.34 -26.01 -22.49
CA ASN A 278 -22.01 -25.96 -23.91
C ASN A 278 -21.34 -27.29 -24.30
N THR A 279 -21.56 -27.78 -25.51
CA THR A 279 -20.99 -29.06 -25.96
C THR A 279 -19.47 -29.10 -25.81
N ALA A 280 -18.79 -28.00 -26.12
CA ALA A 280 -17.34 -27.83 -25.90
C ALA A 280 -16.92 -27.74 -24.42
N ALA A 281 -17.83 -27.48 -23.46
CA ALA A 281 -17.55 -27.62 -22.04
C ALA A 281 -17.61 -29.09 -21.60
N ILE A 282 -18.68 -29.80 -22.01
CA ILE A 282 -18.86 -31.25 -21.77
C ILE A 282 -17.64 -32.02 -22.29
N LEU A 283 -17.27 -31.81 -23.56
CA LEU A 283 -16.14 -32.51 -24.19
C LEU A 283 -14.79 -32.22 -23.51
N ARG A 284 -14.51 -30.97 -23.13
CA ARG A 284 -13.26 -30.61 -22.42
C ARG A 284 -13.20 -31.26 -21.04
N GLU A 285 -14.29 -31.20 -20.27
CA GLU A 285 -14.35 -31.79 -18.93
C GLU A 285 -14.31 -33.33 -18.96
N GLY A 286 -14.99 -33.95 -19.93
CA GLY A 286 -14.88 -35.39 -20.20
C GLY A 286 -13.45 -35.80 -20.52
N SER A 287 -12.76 -35.07 -21.41
CA SER A 287 -11.35 -35.35 -21.75
C SER A 287 -10.38 -35.17 -20.57
N LEU A 288 -10.70 -34.31 -19.60
CA LEU A 288 -9.93 -34.14 -18.37
C LEU A 288 -10.09 -35.35 -17.44
N TYR A 289 -11.33 -35.83 -17.25
CA TYR A 289 -11.59 -37.02 -16.43
C TYR A 289 -11.07 -38.31 -17.10
N GLN A 290 -11.17 -38.44 -18.42
CA GLN A 290 -10.54 -39.55 -19.18
C GLN A 290 -9.03 -39.60 -18.91
N ARG A 291 -8.32 -38.47 -19.05
CA ARG A 291 -6.88 -38.35 -18.72
C ARG A 291 -6.53 -38.57 -17.25
N GLN A 292 -7.50 -38.51 -16.33
CA GLN A 292 -7.30 -38.90 -14.93
C GLN A 292 -7.46 -40.41 -14.76
N VAL A 293 -8.50 -41.00 -15.35
CA VAL A 293 -8.73 -42.46 -15.35
C VAL A 293 -7.56 -43.19 -16.04
N GLU A 294 -7.10 -42.71 -17.19
CA GLU A 294 -5.91 -43.23 -17.90
C GLU A 294 -4.65 -43.25 -17.00
N LYS A 295 -4.46 -42.24 -16.15
CA LYS A 295 -3.30 -42.15 -15.24
C LYS A 295 -3.41 -43.08 -14.05
N GLU A 296 -4.60 -43.25 -13.47
CA GLU A 296 -4.81 -44.23 -12.40
C GLU A 296 -4.76 -45.66 -12.94
N LEU A 297 -5.23 -45.92 -14.17
CA LEU A 297 -5.03 -47.20 -14.87
C LEU A 297 -3.53 -47.47 -15.06
N GLN A 298 -2.78 -46.55 -15.68
CA GLN A 298 -1.32 -46.66 -15.83
C GLN A 298 -0.56 -46.77 -14.50
N ARG A 299 -1.17 -46.40 -13.36
CA ARG A 299 -0.62 -46.64 -12.03
C ARG A 299 -0.92 -48.07 -11.56
N VAL A 300 -2.17 -48.53 -11.71
CA VAL A 300 -2.58 -49.91 -11.40
C VAL A 300 -1.77 -50.92 -12.23
N ASP A 301 -1.63 -50.69 -13.54
CA ASP A 301 -0.85 -51.55 -14.44
C ASP A 301 0.58 -51.73 -13.92
N LYS A 302 1.26 -50.63 -13.54
CA LYS A 302 2.63 -50.68 -13.00
C LYS A 302 2.72 -51.39 -11.64
N LEU A 303 1.67 -51.31 -10.81
CA LEU A 303 1.61 -52.08 -9.56
C LEU A 303 1.41 -53.58 -9.84
N VAL A 304 0.69 -53.95 -10.91
CA VAL A 304 0.57 -55.34 -11.40
C VAL A 304 1.89 -55.84 -12.00
N ASP A 305 2.64 -54.97 -12.69
CA ASP A 305 4.01 -55.23 -13.18
C ASP A 305 5.05 -55.37 -12.03
N GLY A 306 4.64 -55.18 -10.77
CA GLY A 306 5.49 -55.34 -9.58
C GLY A 306 6.30 -54.10 -9.18
N ALA A 307 5.95 -52.91 -9.68
CA ALA A 307 6.57 -51.67 -9.19
C ALA A 307 6.17 -51.38 -7.73
N GLY A 308 7.13 -50.96 -6.90
CA GLY A 308 6.89 -50.59 -5.51
C GLY A 308 6.13 -49.26 -5.36
N ASP A 309 5.22 -49.18 -4.39
CA ASP A 309 4.45 -47.98 -4.09
C ASP A 309 5.34 -46.97 -3.31
N PHE A 310 5.51 -45.75 -3.84
CA PHE A 310 6.24 -44.67 -3.15
C PHE A 310 5.47 -44.05 -1.96
N SER A 311 4.36 -44.67 -1.54
CA SER A 311 3.46 -44.19 -0.49
C SER A 311 4.18 -44.04 0.86
N GLU A 312 4.96 -45.04 1.26
CA GLU A 312 5.72 -45.04 2.52
C GLU A 312 6.75 -43.91 2.57
N PHE A 313 7.49 -43.69 1.47
CA PHE A 313 8.45 -42.60 1.35
C PHE A 313 7.76 -41.22 1.42
N LEU A 314 6.65 -41.04 0.72
CA LEU A 314 5.88 -39.79 0.75
C LEU A 314 5.19 -39.55 2.10
N GLU A 315 4.83 -40.61 2.83
CA GLU A 315 4.38 -40.50 4.22
C GLU A 315 5.52 -40.16 5.17
N TRP A 316 6.68 -40.80 5.04
CA TRP A 316 7.88 -40.48 5.81
C TRP A 316 8.30 -39.02 5.59
N GLN A 317 8.30 -38.56 4.33
CA GLN A 317 8.60 -37.17 3.98
C GLN A 317 7.63 -36.18 4.64
N LYS A 318 6.31 -36.48 4.64
CA LYS A 318 5.31 -35.67 5.36
C LYS A 318 5.53 -35.70 6.87
N LYS A 319 5.89 -36.85 7.44
CA LYS A 319 6.19 -37.03 8.87
C LYS A 319 7.44 -36.26 9.28
N MET A 320 8.47 -36.16 8.42
CA MET A 320 9.64 -35.30 8.65
C MET A 320 9.27 -33.81 8.52
N GLN A 321 8.58 -33.41 7.43
CA GLN A 321 8.12 -32.03 7.27
C GLN A 321 7.24 -31.53 8.42
N ALA A 322 6.45 -32.42 9.04
CA ALA A 322 5.67 -32.10 10.25
C ALA A 322 6.57 -31.85 11.47
N LYS A 323 7.58 -32.71 11.70
CA LYS A 323 8.59 -32.51 12.75
C LYS A 323 9.38 -31.21 12.56
N ASP A 324 9.84 -30.94 11.34
CA ASP A 324 10.55 -29.69 11.01
C ASP A 324 9.70 -28.45 11.35
N GLN A 325 8.38 -28.52 11.11
CA GLN A 325 7.42 -27.47 11.47
C GLN A 325 7.21 -27.37 12.99
N GLU A 326 7.07 -28.50 13.69
CA GLU A 326 6.95 -28.54 15.16
C GLU A 326 8.21 -27.97 15.84
N GLU A 327 9.40 -28.35 15.39
CA GLU A 327 10.67 -27.82 15.86
C GLU A 327 10.83 -26.32 15.55
N ALA A 328 10.43 -25.86 14.37
CA ALA A 328 10.44 -24.44 14.02
C ALA A 328 9.49 -23.61 14.90
N LEU A 329 8.30 -24.15 15.21
CA LEU A 329 7.34 -23.55 16.14
C LEU A 329 7.89 -23.52 17.57
N ALA A 330 8.48 -24.61 18.06
CA ALA A 330 9.12 -24.68 19.38
C ALA A 330 10.33 -23.74 19.50
N ALA A 331 11.16 -23.61 18.45
CA ALA A 331 12.23 -22.64 18.39
C ALA A 331 11.71 -21.19 18.33
N GLY A 332 10.51 -20.96 17.77
CA GLY A 332 9.79 -19.69 17.85
C GLY A 332 9.28 -19.38 19.27
N GLU A 333 8.62 -20.34 19.92
CA GLU A 333 8.21 -20.27 21.34
C GLU A 333 9.41 -19.96 22.24
N CYS A 334 10.52 -20.68 22.10
CA CYS A 334 11.74 -20.48 22.88
C CYS A 334 12.31 -19.07 22.73
N ARG A 335 12.50 -18.57 21.50
CA ARG A 335 12.99 -17.19 21.26
C ARG A 335 12.05 -16.13 21.87
N ARG A 336 10.73 -16.33 21.75
CA ARG A 336 9.71 -15.45 22.34
C ARG A 336 9.76 -15.48 23.88
N LEU A 337 10.06 -16.62 24.49
CA LEU A 337 10.19 -16.75 25.95
C LEU A 337 11.53 -16.21 26.47
N GLN A 338 12.65 -16.46 25.79
CA GLN A 338 13.95 -15.85 26.08
C GLN A 338 13.86 -14.31 26.09
N GLY A 339 13.16 -13.71 25.13
CA GLY A 339 12.90 -12.26 25.11
C GLY A 339 12.02 -11.75 26.27
N LYS A 340 11.18 -12.60 26.87
CA LYS A 340 10.45 -12.27 28.12
C LYS A 340 11.38 -12.41 29.34
N LEU A 341 12.14 -13.49 29.43
CA LEU A 341 13.07 -13.75 30.54
C LEU A 341 14.11 -12.63 30.67
N SER A 342 14.77 -12.28 29.57
CA SER A 342 15.73 -11.17 29.50
C SER A 342 15.12 -9.83 29.93
N ARG A 343 13.83 -9.58 29.65
CA ARG A 343 13.11 -8.39 30.13
C ARG A 343 12.89 -8.43 31.64
N GLU A 344 12.58 -9.58 32.23
CA GLU A 344 12.40 -9.72 33.69
C GLU A 344 13.73 -9.56 34.43
N GLU A 345 14.79 -10.24 33.96
CA GLU A 345 16.17 -10.10 34.45
C GLU A 345 16.64 -8.64 34.37
N ALA A 346 16.38 -7.94 33.26
CA ALA A 346 16.71 -6.53 33.11
C ALA A 346 15.90 -5.60 34.02
N ILE A 347 14.70 -5.98 34.47
CA ILE A 347 13.93 -5.23 35.47
C ILE A 347 14.52 -5.46 36.86
N LEU A 348 14.86 -6.70 37.22
CA LEU A 348 15.53 -7.07 38.47
C LEU A 348 16.88 -6.36 38.63
N ALA A 349 17.74 -6.40 37.61
CA ALA A 349 19.01 -5.68 37.61
C ALA A 349 18.82 -4.16 37.82
N ARG A 350 17.78 -3.57 37.23
CA ARG A 350 17.39 -2.16 37.44
C ARG A 350 16.75 -1.89 38.81
N GLN A 351 16.30 -2.91 39.54
CA GLN A 351 15.86 -2.77 40.94
C GLN A 351 17.06 -2.83 41.88
N LEU A 352 17.92 -3.85 41.75
CA LEU A 352 19.16 -4.01 42.51
C LEU A 352 20.08 -2.77 42.40
N LEU A 353 20.31 -2.27 41.18
CA LEU A 353 21.13 -1.07 40.96
C LEU A 353 20.52 0.19 41.61
N ARG A 354 19.19 0.30 41.68
CA ARG A 354 18.52 1.40 42.40
C ARG A 354 18.61 1.24 43.92
N GLN A 355 18.56 0.02 44.45
CA GLN A 355 18.76 -0.25 45.88
C GLN A 355 20.19 0.07 46.31
N GLY A 356 21.20 -0.41 45.57
CA GLY A 356 22.61 -0.11 45.83
C GLY A 356 22.96 1.38 45.69
N ASN A 357 22.40 2.07 44.69
CA ASN A 357 22.55 3.52 44.58
C ASN A 357 21.84 4.29 45.71
N LYS A 358 20.70 3.78 46.22
CA LYS A 358 20.05 4.37 47.41
C LYS A 358 20.94 4.20 48.64
N GLN A 359 21.45 3.00 48.91
CA GLN A 359 22.35 2.73 50.03
C GLN A 359 23.57 3.66 50.01
N LYS A 360 24.25 3.77 48.86
CA LYS A 360 25.38 4.71 48.68
C LYS A 360 25.01 6.18 48.85
N ALA A 361 23.77 6.56 48.52
CA ALA A 361 23.29 7.93 48.71
C ALA A 361 22.82 8.21 50.15
N ASP A 362 22.43 7.18 50.91
CA ASP A 362 22.08 7.30 52.33
C ASP A 362 23.36 7.31 53.19
N GLN A 363 24.32 6.42 52.92
CA GLN A 363 25.69 6.45 53.49
C GLN A 363 26.35 7.83 53.33
N LYS A 364 26.30 8.40 52.12
CA LYS A 364 26.86 9.75 51.87
C LYS A 364 26.16 10.88 52.61
N LYS A 365 24.88 10.71 53.01
CA LYS A 365 24.23 11.69 53.89
C LYS A 365 24.71 11.51 55.32
N GLU A 366 24.83 10.27 55.79
CA GLU A 366 25.32 9.96 57.14
C GLU A 366 26.74 10.54 57.32
N GLU A 367 27.64 10.28 56.38
CA GLU A 367 28.98 10.90 56.25
C GLU A 367 28.89 12.44 56.31
N GLN A 368 28.13 13.07 55.39
CA GLN A 368 28.01 14.54 55.35
C GLN A 368 27.36 15.15 56.60
N THR A 369 26.43 14.45 57.26
CA THR A 369 25.85 14.92 58.52
C THR A 369 26.85 14.82 59.67
N ALA A 370 27.72 13.81 59.70
CA ALA A 370 28.81 13.73 60.66
C ALA A 370 29.83 14.86 60.46
N GLU A 371 30.26 15.12 59.21
CA GLU A 371 31.12 16.25 58.85
C GLU A 371 30.51 17.60 59.26
N LEU A 372 29.22 17.83 58.96
CA LEU A 372 28.52 19.06 59.34
C LEU A 372 28.35 19.20 60.86
N MET A 373 28.13 18.12 61.60
CA MET A 373 28.09 18.16 63.07
C MET A 373 29.46 18.49 63.68
N GLN A 374 30.55 17.95 63.11
CA GLN A 374 31.93 18.31 63.51
C GLN A 374 32.20 19.80 63.25
N GLN A 375 31.93 20.30 62.04
CA GLN A 375 32.08 21.73 61.71
C GLN A 375 31.23 22.64 62.60
N CYS A 376 30.03 22.21 63.03
CA CYS A 376 29.22 22.99 63.97
C CYS A 376 29.81 23.02 65.38
N ALA A 377 30.47 21.95 65.83
CA ALA A 377 31.18 21.92 67.11
C ALA A 377 32.45 22.80 67.07
N GLU A 378 33.22 22.73 65.98
CA GLU A 378 34.39 23.60 65.76
C GLU A 378 34.01 25.08 65.71
N ARG A 379 32.94 25.44 64.99
CA ARG A 379 32.44 26.82 64.94
C ARG A 379 32.03 27.33 66.31
N ARG A 380 31.32 26.54 67.13
CA ARG A 380 31.00 26.94 68.52
C ARG A 380 32.26 27.22 69.35
N LEU A 381 33.29 26.38 69.21
CA LEU A 381 34.58 26.60 69.89
C LEU A 381 35.33 27.84 69.38
N GLN A 382 35.19 28.21 68.10
CA GLN A 382 35.74 29.43 67.53
C GLN A 382 34.94 30.68 67.96
N GLU A 383 33.61 30.58 67.92
CA GLU A 383 32.66 31.59 68.41
C GLU A 383 32.94 31.90 69.89
N GLU A 384 33.07 30.88 70.75
CA GLU A 384 33.44 31.03 72.16
C GLU A 384 34.79 31.71 72.40
N ARG A 385 35.77 31.53 71.51
CA ARG A 385 37.07 32.22 71.57
C ARG A 385 36.92 33.69 71.17
N SER A 386 36.32 33.93 70.00
CA SER A 386 36.06 35.28 69.50
C SER A 386 35.18 36.11 70.44
N MET A 387 34.24 35.49 71.17
CA MET A 387 33.44 36.17 72.20
C MET A 387 34.26 36.57 73.43
N LYS A 388 35.28 35.79 73.83
CA LYS A 388 36.20 36.17 74.91
C LYS A 388 37.08 37.34 74.49
N GLU A 389 37.66 37.27 73.29
CA GLU A 389 38.43 38.35 72.66
C GLU A 389 37.59 39.63 72.49
N LEU A 390 36.32 39.51 72.07
CA LEU A 390 35.38 40.64 71.97
C LEU A 390 35.01 41.22 73.34
N VAL A 391 34.91 40.41 74.40
CA VAL A 391 34.70 40.92 75.77
C VAL A 391 35.91 41.73 76.23
N GLU A 392 37.13 41.26 75.98
CA GLU A 392 38.36 42.02 76.27
C GLU A 392 38.41 43.33 75.46
N GLN A 393 38.16 43.29 74.15
CA GLN A 393 38.08 44.48 73.30
C GLN A 393 36.96 45.45 73.74
N VAL A 394 35.81 44.96 74.21
CA VAL A 394 34.73 45.80 74.76
C VAL A 394 35.15 46.43 76.09
N ILE A 395 35.89 45.71 76.95
CA ILE A 395 36.48 46.28 78.16
C ILE A 395 37.48 47.40 77.83
N GLU A 396 38.22 47.30 76.72
CA GLU A 396 39.09 48.38 76.22
C GLU A 396 38.30 49.54 75.59
N VAL A 397 37.34 49.25 74.72
CA VAL A 397 36.51 50.26 74.06
C VAL A 397 35.64 51.02 75.07
N GLN A 398 35.22 50.41 76.19
CA GLN A 398 34.56 51.13 77.29
C GLN A 398 35.46 52.14 78.00
N LYS A 399 36.79 51.96 77.97
CA LYS A 399 37.75 52.99 78.42
C LYS A 399 37.77 54.15 77.42
N ASN A 400 37.73 53.84 76.11
CA ASN A 400 37.84 54.82 75.02
C ASN A 400 36.54 55.61 74.74
N VAL A 401 35.36 55.00 74.84
CA VAL A 401 34.06 55.66 74.57
C VAL A 401 33.79 56.81 75.54
N LYS A 402 34.25 56.69 76.80
CA LYS A 402 34.21 57.76 77.80
C LYS A 402 34.97 59.02 77.33
N VAL A 403 36.03 58.85 76.54
CA VAL A 403 36.81 59.95 75.93
C VAL A 403 36.12 60.52 74.68
N ALA A 404 35.37 59.70 73.94
CA ALA A 404 34.71 60.10 72.69
C ALA A 404 33.39 60.87 72.91
N GLN A 405 32.60 60.53 73.93
CA GLN A 405 31.31 61.19 74.21
C GLN A 405 31.46 62.70 74.47
N MET A 406 32.60 63.14 75.01
CA MET A 406 32.92 64.56 75.22
C MET A 406 33.05 65.38 73.92
N LYS A 407 33.15 64.74 72.74
CA LYS A 407 33.37 65.41 71.44
C LYS A 407 32.08 65.59 70.63
N LEU A 408 31.19 64.59 70.61
CA LEU A 408 30.08 64.54 69.65
C LEU A 408 28.92 65.53 69.90
N LEU A 409 28.76 66.03 71.13
CA LEU A 409 27.73 67.01 71.48
C LEU A 409 27.83 68.33 70.68
N LYS A 410 28.96 68.59 70.01
CA LYS A 410 29.24 69.84 69.30
C LYS A 410 28.73 69.89 67.84
N GLY A 411 28.39 68.75 67.21
CA GLY A 411 28.17 68.68 65.75
C GLY A 411 26.72 68.65 65.24
N ARG A 412 25.75 68.17 66.03
CA ARG A 412 24.42 67.74 65.50
C ARG A 412 23.43 68.85 65.09
N ARG A 413 23.84 70.11 64.98
CA ARG A 413 22.93 71.28 64.89
C ARG A 413 22.67 71.85 63.48
N GLN A 414 23.13 71.23 62.40
CA GLN A 414 23.31 71.94 61.10
C GLN A 414 22.61 71.39 59.83
N ILE A 415 22.02 70.18 59.80
CA ILE A 415 21.75 69.48 58.51
C ILE A 415 20.26 69.37 58.08
N VAL A 416 19.30 69.73 58.91
CA VAL A 416 17.90 69.24 58.78
C VAL A 416 17.03 69.94 57.70
N GLN A 417 17.51 70.95 56.97
CA GLN A 417 16.62 71.93 56.31
C GLN A 417 16.35 71.76 54.79
N GLU A 418 17.02 70.86 54.06
CA GLU A 418 17.15 71.00 52.58
C GLU A 418 16.24 70.11 51.68
N VAL A 419 15.42 69.18 52.21
CA VAL A 419 15.05 67.94 51.46
C VAL A 419 13.57 67.83 50.98
N ILE A 420 12.79 68.92 50.90
CA ILE A 420 11.30 68.82 50.86
C ILE A 420 10.61 68.90 49.46
N GLU A 421 11.24 69.41 48.40
CA GLU A 421 10.47 70.06 47.31
C GLU A 421 10.14 69.27 46.02
N GLU A 422 10.86 68.20 45.65
CA GLU A 422 11.02 67.78 44.22
C GLU A 422 9.92 66.91 43.53
N SER A 423 8.73 66.66 44.10
CA SER A 423 8.08 65.32 43.91
C SER A 423 6.77 65.14 43.08
N ARG A 424 6.28 66.07 42.24
CA ARG A 424 4.81 66.12 41.92
C ARG A 424 4.21 65.89 40.49
N GLU A 425 4.93 65.82 39.36
CA GLU A 425 4.31 66.25 38.07
C GLU A 425 3.83 65.24 36.97
N LEU A 426 4.14 63.92 37.01
CA LEU A 426 4.36 63.16 35.75
C LEU A 426 3.25 62.25 35.11
N LEU A 427 1.94 62.28 35.44
CA LEU A 427 1.10 61.05 35.42
C LEU A 427 -0.03 60.75 34.37
N GLN A 428 -0.39 61.56 33.35
CA GLN A 428 -1.79 61.54 32.81
C GLN A 428 -2.15 61.12 31.32
N ARG A 429 -1.27 60.66 30.41
CA ARG A 429 -1.49 60.88 28.94
C ARG A 429 -1.99 59.80 27.93
N THR A 430 -2.30 58.53 28.24
CA THR A 430 -2.09 57.42 27.24
C THR A 430 -3.25 56.46 26.81
N ALA A 431 -4.55 56.76 26.94
CA ALA A 431 -5.58 55.69 27.00
C ALA A 431 -6.38 55.22 25.74
N GLU A 432 -6.60 56.00 24.68
CA GLU A 432 -7.93 55.93 24.00
C GLU A 432 -8.05 55.27 22.59
N ALA A 433 -6.94 54.97 21.88
CA ALA A 433 -6.90 55.11 20.42
C ALA A 433 -7.40 53.98 19.47
N ALA A 434 -7.87 52.79 19.90
CA ALA A 434 -7.95 51.61 18.99
C ALA A 434 -9.17 50.67 19.15
N LYS A 435 -10.28 50.88 18.39
CA LYS A 435 -11.51 50.06 18.54
C LYS A 435 -12.31 49.63 17.28
N GLU A 436 -12.09 50.16 16.07
CA GLU A 436 -13.18 50.20 15.06
C GLU A 436 -13.24 49.12 13.95
N GLU A 437 -12.18 48.34 13.70
CA GLU A 437 -11.91 47.79 12.35
C GLU A 437 -12.72 46.56 11.86
N GLN A 438 -13.66 46.01 12.64
CA GLN A 438 -14.13 44.62 12.49
C GLN A 438 -15.13 44.30 11.34
N LYS A 439 -15.77 45.29 10.68
CA LYS A 439 -17.17 45.11 10.23
C LYS A 439 -17.51 44.61 8.80
N ARG A 440 -16.60 44.56 7.81
CA ARG A 440 -17.02 44.80 6.39
C ARG A 440 -17.12 43.65 5.36
N ARG A 441 -16.83 42.36 5.64
CA ARG A 441 -16.67 41.35 4.55
C ARG A 441 -17.33 39.97 4.74
N CYS A 442 -18.66 39.95 4.69
CA CYS A 442 -19.49 38.81 4.28
C CYS A 442 -20.55 39.33 3.29
N GLU A 443 -20.93 38.56 2.25
CA GLU A 443 -22.35 38.38 1.82
C GLU A 443 -22.55 37.56 0.53
N LEU A 444 -21.92 37.94 -0.60
CA LEU A 444 -22.22 37.35 -1.93
C LEU A 444 -22.05 35.81 -1.93
N ILE A 445 -23.14 35.02 -1.87
CA ILE A 445 -24.14 34.72 -2.93
C ILE A 445 -23.48 33.94 -4.07
N ALA A 446 -23.61 32.61 -4.22
CA ALA A 446 -24.78 31.71 -4.21
C ALA A 446 -25.63 31.77 -5.50
N GLN A 447 -26.30 30.67 -5.85
CA GLN A 447 -27.01 30.41 -7.13
C GLN A 447 -26.03 30.20 -8.33
N HIS A 448 -26.31 29.40 -9.36
CA HIS A 448 -27.55 28.71 -9.79
C HIS A 448 -27.29 27.30 -10.38
N ARG A 449 -28.34 26.49 -10.65
CA ARG A 449 -28.32 25.13 -11.27
C ARG A 449 -29.43 24.98 -12.33
N ALA A 450 -29.23 24.24 -13.43
CA ALA A 450 -30.28 23.63 -14.30
C ALA A 450 -29.68 22.64 -15.36
N LEU A 451 -30.50 21.87 -16.10
CA LEU A 451 -30.12 20.70 -16.96
C LEU A 451 -31.11 20.44 -18.17
N GLU A 452 -30.85 19.38 -18.99
CA GLU A 452 -31.80 18.52 -19.81
C GLU A 452 -31.83 18.56 -21.39
N THR A 453 -32.59 17.64 -22.09
CA THR A 453 -32.12 16.93 -23.36
C THR A 453 -33.14 16.21 -24.34
N GLN A 454 -32.89 16.19 -25.69
CA GLN A 454 -33.03 15.08 -26.74
C GLN A 454 -34.34 14.79 -27.66
N PRO A 455 -34.57 13.68 -28.49
CA PRO A 455 -34.54 13.63 -30.02
C PRO A 455 -35.49 12.66 -30.92
N MET A 456 -35.28 12.50 -32.29
CA MET A 456 -35.69 11.40 -33.33
C MET A 456 -37.08 11.39 -34.12
N ARG A 457 -37.51 10.62 -35.20
CA ARG A 457 -37.13 9.82 -36.49
C ARG A 457 -38.46 9.27 -37.22
N LYS A 458 -38.71 8.55 -38.40
CA LYS A 458 -38.12 7.91 -39.68
C LYS A 458 -39.25 7.46 -40.76
N GLY A 459 -38.98 6.87 -41.98
CA GLY A 459 -40.00 6.32 -43.00
C GLY A 459 -39.54 5.42 -44.25
N LYS A 460 -40.43 4.76 -45.09
CA LYS A 460 -40.12 3.72 -46.20
C LYS A 460 -41.17 3.39 -47.38
N LEU A 461 -41.04 2.28 -48.19
CA LEU A 461 -41.55 1.95 -49.60
C LEU A 461 -42.13 0.48 -49.90
N VAL A 462 -42.77 0.15 -51.07
CA VAL A 462 -43.48 -1.15 -51.49
C VAL A 462 -43.28 -1.61 -53.00
N ASP A 463 -43.89 -2.74 -53.50
CA ASP A 463 -43.44 -3.69 -54.60
C ASP A 463 -44.52 -4.21 -55.65
N LEU A 464 -44.16 -5.15 -56.58
CA LEU A 464 -44.80 -5.58 -57.86
C LEU A 464 -45.42 -7.00 -57.94
N THR A 465 -46.34 -7.27 -58.89
CA THR A 465 -46.93 -8.62 -59.18
C THR A 465 -47.19 -9.00 -60.66
N GLN A 466 -46.79 -8.19 -61.64
CA GLN A 466 -47.12 -8.40 -63.06
C GLN A 466 -46.00 -9.17 -63.83
N ILE A 467 -46.40 -10.03 -64.77
CA ILE A 467 -45.48 -10.63 -65.77
C ILE A 467 -45.33 -9.63 -66.93
N PRO A 468 -44.13 -9.32 -67.44
CA PRO A 468 -43.97 -8.12 -68.28
C PRO A 468 -44.07 -8.34 -69.80
N GLY A 469 -44.04 -9.59 -70.29
CA GLY A 469 -44.32 -9.96 -71.70
C GLY A 469 -43.39 -9.34 -72.75
N TYR A 470 -42.22 -9.95 -72.97
CA TYR A 470 -41.17 -9.44 -73.89
C TYR A 470 -40.90 -10.34 -75.11
N GLY A 471 -41.58 -11.48 -75.24
CA GLY A 471 -41.54 -12.33 -76.44
C GLY A 471 -40.34 -13.29 -76.55
N LEU A 472 -39.63 -13.58 -75.46
CA LEU A 472 -38.54 -14.57 -75.45
C LEU A 472 -39.06 -16.02 -75.40
N GLU A 473 -38.36 -16.96 -76.06
CA GLU A 473 -38.72 -18.40 -76.14
C GLU A 473 -38.68 -19.17 -74.79
N GLY A 474 -38.51 -18.46 -73.67
CA GLY A 474 -38.61 -18.99 -72.29
C GLY A 474 -39.74 -18.37 -71.46
N GLU A 475 -40.59 -17.52 -72.04
CA GLU A 475 -41.66 -16.81 -71.31
C GLU A 475 -42.84 -17.72 -70.96
N MET A 476 -42.70 -18.38 -69.82
CA MET A 476 -43.83 -18.93 -69.06
C MET A 476 -44.45 -17.83 -68.21
N SER A 477 -45.78 -17.84 -68.08
CA SER A 477 -46.43 -17.02 -67.06
C SER A 477 -45.91 -17.39 -65.66
N VAL A 478 -46.07 -16.47 -64.71
CA VAL A 478 -45.85 -16.73 -63.28
C VAL A 478 -46.73 -17.86 -62.73
N VAL A 479 -47.69 -18.39 -63.52
CA VAL A 479 -48.49 -19.58 -63.19
C VAL A 479 -47.88 -20.87 -63.75
N GLU A 480 -47.59 -20.95 -65.05
CA GLU A 480 -47.00 -22.17 -65.67
C GLU A 480 -45.60 -22.47 -65.12
N LEU A 481 -44.84 -21.42 -64.79
CA LEU A 481 -43.58 -21.52 -64.06
C LEU A 481 -43.76 -22.21 -62.69
N ARG A 482 -44.93 -22.14 -62.04
CA ARG A 482 -45.19 -22.84 -60.75
C ARG A 482 -45.32 -24.34 -60.93
N GLU A 483 -45.90 -24.81 -62.03
CA GLU A 483 -46.19 -26.24 -62.26
C GLU A 483 -44.93 -27.03 -62.61
N ARG A 484 -44.11 -26.52 -63.54
CA ARG A 484 -42.79 -27.13 -63.81
C ARG A 484 -41.87 -27.06 -62.59
N LEU A 485 -41.96 -25.98 -61.81
CA LEU A 485 -41.30 -25.92 -60.50
C LEU A 485 -41.92 -26.87 -59.46
N ALA A 486 -43.19 -27.31 -59.57
CA ALA A 486 -43.80 -28.22 -58.61
C ALA A 486 -43.20 -29.62 -58.70
N LEU A 487 -43.09 -30.18 -59.91
CA LEU A 487 -42.46 -31.48 -60.13
C LEU A 487 -40.96 -31.46 -59.74
N LEU A 488 -40.25 -30.37 -60.06
CA LEU A 488 -38.87 -30.20 -59.61
C LEU A 488 -38.77 -30.10 -58.07
N LYS A 489 -39.68 -29.35 -57.42
CA LYS A 489 -39.78 -29.27 -55.96
C LYS A 489 -40.03 -30.65 -55.33
N GLU A 490 -40.86 -31.53 -55.90
CA GLU A 490 -41.05 -32.89 -55.36
C GLU A 490 -39.77 -33.72 -55.39
N THR A 491 -39.03 -33.71 -56.51
CA THR A 491 -37.77 -34.46 -56.60
C THR A 491 -36.68 -33.87 -55.70
N GLN A 492 -36.73 -32.56 -55.46
CA GLN A 492 -35.88 -31.87 -54.49
C GLN A 492 -36.30 -32.20 -53.04
N GLN A 493 -37.60 -32.23 -52.73
CA GLN A 493 -38.15 -32.54 -51.41
C GLN A 493 -37.72 -33.92 -50.94
N ARG A 494 -37.82 -34.96 -51.77
CA ARG A 494 -37.38 -36.33 -51.41
C ARG A 494 -35.88 -36.38 -51.07
N LYS A 495 -35.06 -35.71 -51.88
CA LYS A 495 -33.59 -35.57 -51.63
C LYS A 495 -33.27 -34.68 -50.42
N GLU A 496 -34.16 -33.76 -50.06
CA GLU A 496 -34.05 -33.01 -48.81
C GLU A 496 -34.50 -33.84 -47.60
N GLU A 497 -35.52 -34.70 -47.74
CA GLU A 497 -36.03 -35.60 -46.70
C GLU A 497 -34.99 -36.66 -46.30
N GLU A 498 -34.39 -37.35 -47.27
CA GLU A 498 -33.25 -38.26 -47.03
C GLU A 498 -32.11 -37.58 -46.24
N LYS A 499 -31.76 -36.34 -46.64
CA LYS A 499 -30.73 -35.54 -45.95
C LYS A 499 -31.19 -35.07 -44.57
N ARG A 500 -32.46 -34.68 -44.40
CA ARG A 500 -33.05 -34.30 -43.10
C ARG A 500 -32.98 -35.49 -42.15
N ASP A 501 -33.32 -36.70 -42.60
CA ASP A 501 -33.26 -37.91 -41.78
C ASP A 501 -31.84 -38.32 -41.40
N GLN A 502 -30.88 -38.29 -42.34
CA GLN A 502 -29.45 -38.48 -42.02
C GLN A 502 -28.97 -37.45 -40.98
N ILE A 503 -29.36 -36.18 -41.15
CA ILE A 503 -29.06 -35.11 -40.19
C ILE A 503 -29.73 -35.34 -38.83
N ILE A 504 -30.96 -35.87 -38.80
CA ILE A 504 -31.69 -36.20 -37.56
C ILE A 504 -31.01 -37.38 -36.84
N GLN A 505 -30.66 -38.46 -37.54
CA GLN A 505 -29.94 -39.61 -36.97
C GLN A 505 -28.57 -39.18 -36.42
N ALA A 506 -27.79 -38.43 -37.21
CA ALA A 506 -26.51 -37.90 -36.77
C ALA A 506 -26.63 -36.87 -35.63
N LYS A 507 -27.76 -36.16 -35.49
CA LYS A 507 -28.05 -35.32 -34.31
C LYS A 507 -28.39 -36.17 -33.09
N ARG A 508 -29.26 -37.20 -33.23
CA ARG A 508 -29.63 -38.13 -32.15
C ARG A 508 -28.41 -38.83 -31.54
N ALA A 509 -27.55 -39.41 -32.38
CA ALA A 509 -26.31 -40.07 -31.94
C ALA A 509 -25.38 -39.10 -31.19
N ARG A 510 -25.22 -37.86 -31.69
CA ARG A 510 -24.42 -36.83 -31.01
C ARG A 510 -25.02 -36.37 -29.68
N SER A 511 -26.36 -36.28 -29.56
CA SER A 511 -27.00 -36.00 -28.27
C SER A 511 -26.83 -37.14 -27.26
N GLN A 512 -26.93 -38.40 -27.69
CA GLN A 512 -26.72 -39.57 -26.84
C GLN A 512 -25.27 -39.64 -26.32
N GLY A 513 -24.28 -39.45 -27.21
CA GLY A 513 -22.86 -39.39 -26.79
C GLY A 513 -22.57 -38.27 -25.78
N LEU A 514 -23.22 -37.10 -25.92
CA LEU A 514 -23.13 -36.01 -24.95
C LEU A 514 -23.85 -36.30 -23.63
N GLN A 515 -24.99 -36.99 -23.65
CA GLN A 515 -25.71 -37.43 -22.44
C GLN A 515 -24.85 -38.40 -21.63
N ASN A 516 -24.35 -39.46 -22.26
CA ASN A 516 -23.47 -40.45 -21.62
C ASN A 516 -22.22 -39.79 -21.01
N MET A 517 -21.64 -38.79 -21.68
CA MET A 517 -20.48 -38.05 -21.16
C MET A 517 -20.85 -37.13 -19.97
N VAL A 518 -22.03 -36.49 -19.98
CA VAL A 518 -22.53 -35.73 -18.83
C VAL A 518 -22.77 -36.64 -17.62
N GLU A 519 -23.28 -37.85 -17.83
CA GLU A 519 -23.46 -38.85 -16.78
C GLU A 519 -22.12 -39.28 -16.18
N GLN A 520 -21.12 -39.62 -17.00
CA GLN A 520 -19.75 -39.90 -16.55
C GLN A 520 -19.15 -38.73 -15.76
N ILE A 521 -19.25 -37.51 -16.26
CA ILE A 521 -18.83 -36.28 -15.56
C ILE A 521 -19.54 -36.14 -14.21
N SER A 522 -20.83 -36.44 -14.12
CA SER A 522 -21.59 -36.36 -12.87
C SER A 522 -21.09 -37.35 -11.81
N LEU A 523 -20.73 -38.58 -12.23
CA LEU A 523 -20.15 -39.60 -11.35
C LEU A 523 -18.75 -39.21 -10.87
N CYS A 524 -17.90 -38.71 -11.78
CA CYS A 524 -16.55 -38.20 -11.44
C CYS A 524 -16.63 -37.02 -10.47
N ARG A 525 -17.50 -36.04 -10.72
CA ARG A 525 -17.76 -34.91 -9.80
C ARG A 525 -18.23 -35.39 -8.43
N ALA A 526 -19.16 -36.35 -8.37
CA ALA A 526 -19.66 -36.89 -7.10
C ALA A 526 -18.57 -37.65 -6.31
N ALA A 527 -17.74 -38.45 -6.98
CA ALA A 527 -16.62 -39.14 -6.34
C ALA A 527 -15.55 -38.16 -5.83
N MET A 528 -15.17 -37.17 -6.64
CA MET A 528 -14.23 -36.12 -6.25
C MET A 528 -14.77 -35.29 -5.08
N GLY A 529 -16.05 -34.91 -5.10
CA GLY A 529 -16.75 -34.22 -4.02
C GLY A 529 -16.74 -34.99 -2.70
N ARG A 530 -17.07 -36.30 -2.72
CA ARG A 530 -16.96 -37.16 -1.53
C ARG A 530 -15.54 -37.21 -0.98
N SER A 531 -14.53 -37.38 -1.83
CA SER A 531 -13.12 -37.40 -1.40
C SER A 531 -12.67 -36.05 -0.81
N ALA A 532 -13.17 -34.93 -1.35
CA ALA A 532 -12.86 -33.60 -0.87
C ALA A 532 -13.52 -33.30 0.49
N ALA A 533 -14.77 -33.75 0.68
CA ALA A 533 -15.45 -33.67 1.97
C ALA A 533 -14.68 -34.44 3.06
N LEU A 534 -14.29 -35.69 2.80
CA LEU A 534 -13.51 -36.50 3.75
C LEU A 534 -12.16 -35.84 4.11
N ARG A 535 -11.42 -35.31 3.13
CA ARG A 535 -10.18 -34.55 3.39
C ARG A 535 -10.43 -33.27 4.21
N TRP A 536 -11.56 -32.59 3.98
CA TRP A 536 -11.94 -31.41 4.75
C TRP A 536 -12.33 -31.76 6.19
N GLU A 537 -13.06 -32.85 6.41
CA GLU A 537 -13.39 -33.34 7.76
C GLU A 537 -12.16 -33.80 8.53
N GLN A 538 -11.23 -34.53 7.89
CA GLN A 538 -9.94 -34.88 8.48
C GLN A 538 -9.15 -33.63 8.91
N LYS A 539 -9.03 -32.64 8.02
CA LYS A 539 -8.34 -31.38 8.33
C LYS A 539 -9.07 -30.58 9.42
N LYS A 540 -10.40 -30.58 9.41
CA LYS A 540 -11.23 -29.95 10.45
C LYS A 540 -10.99 -30.60 11.80
N ALA A 541 -11.00 -31.94 11.89
CA ALA A 541 -10.71 -32.68 13.12
C ALA A 541 -9.30 -32.38 13.64
N GLN A 542 -8.28 -32.40 12.77
CA GLN A 542 -6.91 -32.00 13.11
C GLN A 542 -6.82 -30.56 13.65
N SER A 543 -7.59 -29.62 13.09
CA SER A 543 -7.61 -28.21 13.54
C SER A 543 -8.52 -27.93 14.75
N ALA A 544 -9.46 -28.82 15.06
CA ALA A 544 -10.44 -28.68 16.13
C ALA A 544 -10.02 -29.39 17.42
N ALA A 545 -9.09 -30.35 17.34
CA ALA A 545 -8.35 -30.83 18.48
C ALA A 545 -7.59 -29.64 19.12
N PRO A 546 -7.80 -29.32 20.40
CA PRO A 546 -7.02 -28.29 21.08
C PRO A 546 -5.55 -28.72 21.08
N GLY A 547 -4.70 -28.00 20.34
CA GLY A 547 -3.28 -28.32 20.25
C GLY A 547 -2.67 -28.41 21.66
N PRO A 548 -2.06 -29.54 22.04
CA PRO A 548 -1.53 -29.71 23.39
C PRO A 548 -0.50 -28.62 23.69
N PRO A 549 -0.41 -28.12 24.93
CA PRO A 549 0.64 -27.17 25.29
C PRO A 549 1.99 -27.80 24.96
N SER A 550 2.81 -27.07 24.18
CA SER A 550 4.09 -27.55 23.65
C SER A 550 4.89 -28.29 24.73
N GLN A 551 5.09 -29.59 24.51
CA GLN A 551 5.71 -30.51 25.47
C GLN A 551 7.24 -30.41 25.48
N ASP A 552 7.81 -29.52 24.64
CA ASP A 552 9.23 -29.21 24.61
C ASP A 552 9.74 -28.84 26.00
N GLN A 553 10.64 -29.66 26.54
CA GLN A 553 11.30 -29.42 27.83
C GLN A 553 11.93 -28.02 27.87
N ARG A 554 12.54 -27.58 26.76
CA ARG A 554 13.08 -26.23 26.52
C ARG A 554 12.05 -25.11 26.75
N VAL A 555 10.82 -25.30 26.26
CA VAL A 555 9.72 -24.34 26.37
C VAL A 555 9.19 -24.31 27.81
N LEU A 556 9.10 -25.46 28.47
CA LEU A 556 8.65 -25.59 29.86
C LEU A 556 9.67 -24.99 30.86
N GLU A 557 10.97 -25.26 30.69
CA GLU A 557 12.05 -24.66 31.47
C GLU A 557 12.05 -23.13 31.37
N LEU A 558 11.92 -22.58 30.16
CA LEU A 558 11.87 -21.13 29.96
C LEU A 558 10.63 -20.50 30.61
N ARG A 559 9.47 -21.18 30.60
CA ARG A 559 8.27 -20.72 31.34
C ARG A 559 8.53 -20.70 32.84
N ARG A 560 9.10 -21.78 33.40
CA ARG A 560 9.47 -21.86 34.81
C ARG A 560 10.43 -20.75 35.24
N ARG A 561 11.51 -20.49 34.48
CA ARG A 561 12.47 -19.40 34.79
C ARG A 561 11.81 -18.02 34.79
N ILE A 562 10.90 -17.76 33.84
CA ILE A 562 10.13 -16.51 33.80
C ILE A 562 9.25 -16.37 35.06
N GLU A 563 8.64 -17.45 35.53
CA GLU A 563 7.83 -17.45 36.76
C GLU A 563 8.68 -17.24 38.01
N GLU A 564 9.87 -17.85 38.07
CA GLU A 564 10.85 -17.66 39.15
C GLU A 564 11.32 -16.19 39.20
N SER A 565 11.81 -15.61 38.10
CA SER A 565 12.20 -14.18 38.04
C SER A 565 11.03 -13.23 38.29
N ALA A 566 9.81 -13.56 37.82
CA ALA A 566 8.62 -12.77 38.09
C ALA A 566 8.20 -12.82 39.57
N ALA A 567 8.45 -13.94 40.26
CA ALA A 567 8.25 -14.09 41.70
C ALA A 567 9.32 -13.33 42.50
N GLU A 568 10.59 -13.36 42.09
CA GLU A 568 11.65 -12.52 42.67
C GLU A 568 11.31 -11.04 42.56
N ARG A 569 10.85 -10.59 41.38
CA ARG A 569 10.42 -9.19 41.17
C ARG A 569 9.23 -8.83 42.07
N ARG A 570 8.30 -9.75 42.32
CA ARG A 570 7.20 -9.55 43.28
C ARG A 570 7.74 -9.41 44.71
N LYS A 571 8.69 -10.26 45.12
CA LYS A 571 9.37 -10.17 46.44
C LYS A 571 10.11 -8.83 46.60
N GLN A 572 10.93 -8.43 45.62
CA GLN A 572 11.66 -7.15 45.64
C GLN A 572 10.76 -5.91 45.57
N ALA A 573 9.57 -6.02 44.96
CA ALA A 573 8.57 -4.95 44.98
C ALA A 573 7.86 -4.85 46.34
N ALA A 574 7.61 -5.99 47.01
CA ALA A 574 6.96 -6.05 48.32
C ALA A 574 7.89 -5.64 49.49
N SER A 575 9.21 -5.84 49.36
CA SER A 575 10.20 -5.36 50.35
C SER A 575 10.57 -3.88 50.20
N GLY A 576 10.14 -3.22 49.12
CA GLY A 576 10.17 -1.77 49.04
C GLY A 576 9.09 -1.17 49.93
N PRO A 577 9.37 -0.13 50.74
CA PRO A 577 8.34 0.53 51.54
C PRO A 577 7.24 1.05 50.62
N ILE A 578 5.99 0.64 50.88
CA ILE A 578 4.83 1.04 50.10
C ILE A 578 4.64 2.54 50.29
N SER A 579 5.16 3.33 49.35
CA SER A 579 4.85 4.75 49.27
C SER A 579 3.33 4.87 49.19
N ALA A 580 2.73 5.50 50.19
CA ALA A 580 1.34 5.94 50.13
C ALA A 580 1.10 6.64 48.77
N PRO A 581 -0.07 6.44 48.15
CA PRO A 581 -0.34 6.93 46.79
C PRO A 581 -0.06 8.41 46.74
N ARG A 582 0.99 8.78 46.01
CA ARG A 582 1.63 10.10 46.09
C ARG A 582 0.59 11.17 45.78
N ALA A 583 0.13 11.86 46.83
CA ALA A 583 -0.98 12.80 46.75
C ALA A 583 -0.79 13.73 45.54
N PRO A 584 -1.82 13.88 44.66
CA PRO A 584 -1.64 14.48 43.35
C PRO A 584 -1.15 15.92 43.53
N ARG A 585 0.13 16.16 43.21
CA ARG A 585 0.77 17.47 43.34
C ARG A 585 -0.16 18.52 42.71
N PRO A 586 -0.62 19.52 43.46
CA PRO A 586 -1.59 20.49 42.95
C PRO A 586 -1.00 21.13 41.70
N LYS A 587 -1.66 20.93 40.55
CA LYS A 587 -1.16 21.40 39.26
C LYS A 587 -1.11 22.93 39.31
N PRO A 588 0.06 23.59 39.19
CA PRO A 588 0.15 25.05 39.31
C PRO A 588 -0.78 25.79 38.32
N ARG A 589 -1.04 25.17 37.16
CA ARG A 589 -2.00 25.63 36.16
C ARG A 589 -3.40 25.89 36.74
N ALA A 590 -3.92 25.02 37.60
CA ALA A 590 -5.25 25.19 38.20
C ALA A 590 -5.33 26.37 39.18
N GLN A 591 -4.23 26.70 39.86
CA GLN A 591 -4.11 27.88 40.73
C GLN A 591 -3.90 29.18 39.94
N LEU A 592 -3.30 29.10 38.75
CA LEU A 592 -3.20 30.23 37.82
C LEU A 592 -4.55 30.49 37.13
N GLU A 593 -5.23 29.43 36.69
CA GLU A 593 -6.56 29.49 36.08
C GLU A 593 -7.60 30.05 37.07
N SER A 594 -7.60 29.63 38.34
CA SER A 594 -8.52 30.18 39.35
C SER A 594 -8.26 31.66 39.66
N ARG A 595 -6.99 32.09 39.76
CA ARG A 595 -6.62 33.51 39.89
C ARG A 595 -7.11 34.33 38.69
N HIS A 596 -6.90 33.82 37.48
CA HIS A 596 -7.35 34.49 36.26
C HIS A 596 -8.88 34.66 36.19
N TRP A 597 -9.65 33.67 36.64
CA TRP A 597 -11.12 33.79 36.74
C TRP A 597 -11.57 34.86 37.75
N VAL A 598 -10.89 34.97 38.90
CA VAL A 598 -11.17 36.02 39.89
C VAL A 598 -10.84 37.42 39.34
N GLU A 599 -9.71 37.57 38.65
CA GLU A 599 -9.38 38.82 37.94
C GLU A 599 -10.43 39.18 36.88
N LEU A 600 -10.96 38.18 36.15
CA LEU A 600 -12.02 38.37 35.17
C LEU A 600 -13.33 38.84 35.80
N GLN A 601 -13.71 38.28 36.95
CA GLN A 601 -14.89 38.74 37.72
C GLN A 601 -14.70 40.17 38.25
N GLN A 602 -13.55 40.48 38.86
CA GLN A 602 -13.25 41.84 39.30
C GLN A 602 -13.24 42.85 38.14
N SER A 603 -12.78 42.45 36.96
CA SER A 603 -12.83 43.28 35.75
C SER A 603 -14.27 43.56 35.31
N ARG A 604 -15.17 42.57 35.41
CA ARG A 604 -16.61 42.75 35.15
C ARG A 604 -17.26 43.67 36.20
N GLU A 605 -16.97 43.48 37.49
CA GLU A 605 -17.46 44.37 38.55
C GLU A 605 -17.01 45.81 38.35
N ARG A 606 -15.73 46.05 38.03
CA ARG A 606 -15.22 47.41 37.77
C ARG A 606 -15.96 48.08 36.60
N ARG A 607 -16.31 47.32 35.55
CA ARG A 607 -17.13 47.81 34.43
C ARG A 607 -18.58 48.10 34.83
N LEU A 608 -19.20 47.25 35.64
CA LEU A 608 -20.55 47.49 36.16
C LEU A 608 -20.60 48.72 37.08
N ARG A 609 -19.62 48.89 37.97
CA ARG A 609 -19.50 50.08 38.83
C ARG A 609 -19.18 51.35 38.02
N ALA A 610 -18.49 51.24 36.89
CA ALA A 610 -18.29 52.36 35.97
C ALA A 610 -19.59 52.74 35.25
N LEU A 611 -20.34 51.74 34.74
CA LEU A 611 -21.65 51.96 34.11
C LEU A 611 -22.67 52.56 35.09
N GLN A 612 -22.67 52.11 36.34
CA GLN A 612 -23.52 52.67 37.40
C GLN A 612 -23.18 54.13 37.73
N ARG A 613 -21.92 54.56 37.57
CA ARG A 613 -21.53 55.98 37.72
C ARG A 613 -21.97 56.81 36.52
N SER A 614 -21.75 56.33 35.29
CA SER A 614 -22.21 57.04 34.09
C SER A 614 -23.73 57.14 33.94
N CYS A 615 -24.51 56.41 34.75
CA CYS A 615 -25.97 56.55 34.85
C CYS A 615 -26.43 57.39 36.08
N VAL A 616 -25.51 58.09 36.74
CA VAL A 616 -25.79 59.06 37.82
C VAL A 616 -25.35 60.47 37.42
N ASP A 617 -24.42 60.58 36.46
CA ASP A 617 -23.94 61.84 35.89
C ASP A 617 -24.73 62.28 34.62
N ALA A 618 -25.99 61.81 34.48
CA ALA A 618 -26.89 62.08 33.33
C ALA A 618 -28.37 62.08 33.75
#